data_AF-A0A8X6LV32-F1
#
_entry.id   AF-A0A8X6LV32-F1
#
_cell.length_a   1.000
_cell.length_b   1.000
_cell.length_c   1.000
_cell.angle_alpha   90.00
_cell.angle_beta   90.00
_cell.angle_gamma   90.00
#
_symmetry.space_group_name_H-M   'P 1'
#
loop_
_entity.id
_entity.type
_entity.pdbx_description
1 polymer ?
#
loop_
_entity_poly.entity_id
_entity_poly.type
_entity_poly.pdbx_seq_one_letter_code
_entity_poly.pdbx_strand_id
1 'polypeptide(L)'
;MKPYPGTNLCKDCLVFNYRLPRARRVSENAFGILAKCRVFGTTILTSMPNSKLIVLAAGSLHNFLTNRSKNTYIPEGCADREDILNGVVIEGTGGKTLLS
;
A
#
# COMPACT_ATOMS: atom_id res chain seq x y z
N MET A 1 10.33 -13.24 -2.05
CA MET A 1 9.84 -14.47 -1.41
C MET A 1 8.60 -14.97 -2.14
N LYS A 2 8.49 -16.27 -2.42
CA LYS A 2 7.39 -16.86 -3.20
C LYS A 2 6.44 -17.60 -2.23
N PRO A 3 5.12 -17.59 -2.44
CA PRO A 3 4.21 -18.44 -1.66
C PRO A 3 4.55 -19.92 -1.85
N TYR A 4 4.25 -20.74 -0.83
CA TYR A 4 4.40 -22.19 -0.88
C TYR A 4 3.45 -22.79 -1.93
N PRO A 5 3.94 -23.62 -2.85
CA PRO A 5 3.13 -24.27 -3.88
C PRO A 5 2.36 -25.47 -3.32
N GLY A 6 1.18 -25.76 -3.88
CA GLY A 6 0.34 -26.93 -3.54
C GLY A 6 -0.92 -26.60 -2.74
N THR A 7 -1.88 -27.53 -2.74
CA THR A 7 -3.20 -27.37 -2.10
C THR A 7 -3.28 -28.00 -0.70
N ASN A 8 -2.39 -28.94 -0.36
CA ASN A 8 -2.38 -29.65 0.92
C ASN A 8 -1.24 -29.14 1.81
N LEU A 9 -1.34 -27.87 2.21
CA LEU A 9 -0.32 -27.15 2.97
C LEU A 9 -0.54 -27.29 4.48
N CYS A 10 0.55 -27.41 5.25
CA CYS A 10 0.49 -27.31 6.70
C CYS A 10 -0.06 -25.93 7.12
N LYS A 11 -0.67 -25.85 8.31
CA LYS A 11 -1.29 -24.63 8.85
C LYS A 11 -0.35 -23.41 8.77
N ASP A 12 0.92 -23.56 9.11
CA ASP A 12 1.89 -22.46 9.07
C ASP A 12 2.18 -21.98 7.64
N CYS A 13 2.17 -22.89 6.66
CA CYS A 13 2.34 -22.57 5.25
C CYS A 13 1.13 -21.81 4.70
N LEU A 14 -0.09 -22.16 5.11
CA LEU A 14 -1.31 -21.42 4.78
C LEU A 14 -1.28 -20.00 5.38
N VAL A 15 -0.91 -19.88 6.65
CA VAL A 15 -0.78 -18.58 7.33
C VAL A 15 0.28 -17.72 6.63
N PHE A 16 1.41 -18.31 6.26
CA PHE A 16 2.44 -17.61 5.50
C PHE A 16 1.93 -17.15 4.13
N ASN A 17 1.27 -18.03 3.38
CA ASN A 17 0.72 -17.71 2.06
C ASN A 17 -0.34 -16.61 2.11
N TYR A 18 -1.10 -16.51 3.19
CA TYR A 18 -2.04 -15.40 3.40
C TYR A 18 -1.32 -14.10 3.78
N ARG A 19 -0.33 -14.16 4.67
CA ARG A 19 0.39 -12.98 5.18
C ARG A 19 1.29 -12.35 4.14
N LEU A 20 1.93 -13.13 3.29
CA LEU A 20 2.92 -12.64 2.33
C LEU A 20 2.33 -11.63 1.32
N PRO A 21 1.25 -11.92 0.57
CA PRO A 21 0.61 -10.94 -0.30
C PRO A 21 0.04 -9.75 0.46
N ARG A 22 -0.52 -9.98 1.66
CA ARG A 22 -1.06 -8.91 2.51
C ARG A 22 0.02 -7.91 2.93
N ALA A 23 1.19 -8.41 3.33
CA ALA A 23 2.33 -7.56 3.69
C ALA A 23 2.82 -6.74 2.49
N ARG A 24 2.87 -7.35 1.29
CA ARG A 24 3.22 -6.62 0.06
C ARG A 24 2.24 -5.48 -0.22
N ARG A 25 0.94 -5.75 -0.18
CA ARG A 25 -0.10 -4.71 -0.36
C ARG A 25 0.05 -3.56 0.64
N VAL A 26 0.31 -3.86 1.91
CA VAL A 26 0.54 -2.81 2.93
C VAL A 26 1.76 -1.96 2.57
N SER A 27 2.85 -2.58 2.15
CA SER A 27 4.05 -1.85 1.73
C SER A 27 3.80 -1.02 0.45
N GLU A 28 3.14 -1.59 -0.55
CA GLU A 28 2.81 -0.93 -1.82
C GLU A 28 1.87 0.26 -1.59
N ASN A 29 0.85 0.11 -0.75
CA ASN A 29 -0.05 1.19 -0.37
C ASN A 29 0.70 2.33 0.33
N ALA A 30 1.61 2.00 1.27
CA ALA A 30 2.43 3.02 1.93
C ALA A 30 3.32 3.77 0.93
N PHE A 31 4.00 3.05 0.03
CA PHE A 31 4.82 3.69 -1.02
C PHE A 31 3.97 4.48 -2.02
N GLY A 32 2.76 4.04 -2.35
CA GLY A 32 1.85 4.77 -3.22
C GLY A 32 1.42 6.12 -2.62
N ILE A 33 1.21 6.19 -1.31
CA ILE A 33 0.97 7.45 -0.60
C ILE A 33 2.18 8.37 -0.72
N LEU A 34 3.37 7.85 -0.43
CA LEU A 34 4.61 8.63 -0.48
C LEU A 34 4.97 9.07 -1.90
N ALA A 35 4.70 8.25 -2.92
CA ALA A 35 4.95 8.58 -4.33
C ALA A 35 4.11 9.77 -4.82
N LYS A 36 2.92 9.99 -4.25
CA LYS A 36 2.08 11.18 -4.55
C LYS A 36 2.66 12.46 -3.96
N CYS A 37 3.54 12.37 -2.97
CA CYS A 37 4.18 13.51 -2.35
C CYS A 37 5.48 13.85 -3.09
N ARG A 38 5.48 14.99 -3.80
CA ARG A 38 6.62 15.47 -4.62
C ARG A 38 7.97 15.48 -3.89
N VAL A 39 7.96 15.68 -2.57
CA VAL A 39 9.16 15.67 -1.71
C VAL A 39 9.96 14.37 -1.81
N PHE A 40 9.30 13.22 -2.02
CA PHE A 40 9.97 11.92 -2.13
C PHE A 40 10.48 11.61 -3.54
N GLY A 41 10.17 12.44 -4.54
CA GLY A 41 10.69 12.32 -5.90
C GLY A 41 12.09 12.92 -6.09
N THR A 42 12.65 13.54 -5.04
CA THR A 42 13.98 14.17 -5.04
C THR A 42 14.79 13.72 -3.84
N THR A 43 16.12 13.81 -3.91
CA THR A 43 16.99 13.53 -2.78
C THR A 43 16.63 14.44 -1.60
N ILE A 44 16.22 13.83 -0.49
CA ILE A 44 15.87 14.56 0.73
C ILE A 44 17.15 14.87 1.50
N LEU A 45 17.72 16.06 1.30
CA LEU A 45 18.87 16.54 2.05
C LEU A 45 18.41 17.09 3.42
N THR A 46 18.07 16.19 4.35
CA THR A 46 17.63 16.56 5.69
C THR A 46 18.18 15.61 6.75
N SER A 47 18.15 16.03 8.01
CA SER A 47 18.59 15.20 9.14
C SER A 47 17.58 14.07 9.43
N MET A 48 18.07 12.98 10.02
CA MET A 48 17.25 11.81 10.39
C MET A 48 15.97 12.13 11.18
N PRO A 49 15.94 13.10 12.12
CA PRO A 49 14.71 13.47 12.82
C PRO A 49 13.68 14.12 11.88
N ASN A 50 14.15 14.98 10.98
CA ASN A 50 13.29 15.72 10.06
C ASN A 50 12.69 14.81 8.98
N SER A 51 13.45 13.81 8.51
CA SER A 51 12.92 12.85 7.53
C SER A 51 11.75 12.04 8.09
N LYS A 52 11.80 11.66 9.37
CA LYS A 52 10.68 11.01 10.07
C LYS A 52 9.44 11.91 10.12
N LEU A 53 9.63 13.20 10.43
CA LEU A 53 8.54 14.16 10.46
C LEU A 53 7.91 14.35 9.07
N ILE A 54 8.70 14.37 8.01
CA ILE A 54 8.20 14.47 6.63
C ILE A 54 7.31 13.27 6.29
N VAL A 55 7.73 12.05 6.64
CA VAL A 55 6.93 10.83 6.41
C VAL A 55 5.61 10.87 7.20
N LEU A 56 5.65 11.25 8.47
CA LEU A 56 4.45 11.37 9.31
C LEU A 56 3.50 12.47 8.81
N ALA A 57 4.04 13.60 8.36
CA ALA A 57 3.27 14.69 7.78
C ALA A 57 2.59 14.26 6.47
N ALA A 58 3.30 13.53 5.60
CA ALA A 58 2.74 12.98 4.37
C ALA A 58 1.56 12.02 4.66
N GLY A 59 1.71 11.12 5.64
CA GLY A 59 0.63 10.23 6.07
C GLY A 59 -0.57 10.98 6.66
N SER A 60 -0.32 11.99 7.49
CA SER A 60 -1.36 12.82 8.10
C SER A 60 -2.13 13.63 7.05
N LEU A 61 -1.41 14.22 6.09
CA LEU A 61 -1.99 14.94 4.96
C LEU A 61 -2.82 14.00 4.08
N HIS A 62 -2.32 12.81 3.79
CA HIS A 62 -3.04 11.79 3.05
C HIS A 62 -4.39 11.45 3.71
N ASN A 63 -4.39 11.21 5.03
CA ASN A 63 -5.60 10.93 5.78
C ASN A 63 -6.58 12.12 5.72
N PHE A 64 -6.08 13.34 5.86
CA PHE A 64 -6.90 14.55 5.79
C PHE A 64 -7.56 14.74 4.42
N LEU A 65 -6.79 14.61 3.33
CA LEU A 65 -7.28 14.76 1.95
C LEU A 65 -8.24 13.63 1.57
N THR A 66 -7.99 12.42 2.03
CA THR A 66 -8.90 11.28 1.83
C THR A 66 -10.26 11.53 2.48
N ASN A 67 -10.28 12.16 3.66
CA ASN A 67 -11.54 12.46 4.36
C ASN A 67 -12.28 13.66 3.75
N ARG A 68 -11.56 14.72 3.35
CA ARG A 68 -12.17 15.97 2.84
C ARG A 68 -12.50 15.96 1.35
N SER A 69 -11.73 15.24 0.54
CA SER A 69 -11.79 15.33 -0.92
C SER A 69 -11.57 13.97 -1.59
N LYS A 70 -12.21 12.93 -1.04
CA LYS A 70 -12.04 11.53 -1.49
C LYS A 70 -12.13 11.39 -3.01
N ASN A 71 -13.19 11.94 -3.62
CA ASN A 71 -13.47 11.77 -5.05
C ASN A 71 -12.42 12.43 -5.97
N THR A 72 -11.73 13.47 -5.50
CA THR A 72 -10.70 14.19 -6.26
C THR A 72 -9.29 13.65 -5.97
N TYR A 73 -9.02 13.28 -4.72
CA TYR A 73 -7.69 12.86 -4.26
C TYR A 73 -7.40 11.37 -4.47
N ILE A 74 -8.43 10.52 -4.35
CA ILE A 74 -8.38 9.08 -4.61
C ILE A 74 -9.60 8.73 -5.47
N PRO A 75 -9.50 8.85 -6.81
CA PRO A 75 -10.56 8.43 -7.72
C PRO A 75 -10.98 6.98 -7.44
N GLU A 76 -12.24 6.65 -7.72
CA GLU A 76 -12.73 5.28 -7.57
C GLU A 76 -11.88 4.31 -8.40
N GLY A 77 -11.53 3.17 -7.79
CA GLY A 77 -10.63 2.20 -8.39
C GLY A 77 -9.15 2.48 -8.18
N CYS A 78 -8.70 3.59 -7.58
CA CYS A 78 -7.25 3.80 -7.33
C CYS A 78 -6.68 3.03 -6.12
N ALA A 79 -7.53 2.55 -5.21
CA ALA A 79 -7.11 1.86 -4.00
C ALA A 79 -7.67 0.44 -3.97
N ASP A 80 -6.84 -0.50 -3.53
CA ASP A 80 -7.26 -1.90 -3.33
C ASP A 80 -8.37 -1.98 -2.28
N ARG A 81 -9.40 -2.75 -2.57
CA ARG A 81 -10.48 -3.05 -1.62
C ARG A 81 -10.46 -4.54 -1.30
N GLU A 82 -10.43 -4.88 -0.02
CA GLU A 82 -10.59 -6.26 0.42
C GLU A 82 -12.08 -6.52 0.69
N ASP A 83 -12.66 -7.49 -0.03
CA ASP A 83 -13.95 -8.05 0.35
C ASP A 83 -13.73 -9.05 1.48
N ILE A 84 -14.07 -8.61 2.70
CA ILE A 84 -13.85 -9.36 3.95
C ILE A 84 -14.67 -10.67 3.95
N LEU A 85 -15.79 -10.71 3.23
CA LEU A 85 -16.69 -11.88 3.22
C LEU A 85 -16.18 -12.97 2.28
N ASN A 86 -15.55 -12.60 1.18
CA ASN A 86 -15.11 -13.55 0.15
C ASN A 86 -13.60 -13.82 0.19
N GLY A 87 -12.83 -13.04 0.96
CA GLY A 87 -11.36 -13.10 0.94
C GLY A 87 -10.77 -12.68 -0.40
N VAL A 88 -11.59 -12.08 -1.26
CA VAL A 88 -11.22 -11.61 -2.60
C VAL A 88 -10.72 -10.18 -2.48
N VAL A 89 -9.55 -9.93 -3.05
CA VAL A 89 -8.98 -8.58 -3.15
C VAL A 89 -9.38 -8.02 -4.51
N ILE A 90 -10.13 -6.91 -4.50
CA ILE A 90 -10.42 -6.12 -5.68
C ILE A 90 -9.24 -5.15 -5.84
N GLU A 91 -8.33 -5.48 -6.76
CA GLU A 91 -7.16 -4.64 -7.05
C GLU A 91 -7.61 -3.29 -7.65
N GLY A 92 -7.04 -2.22 -7.11
CA GLY A 92 -7.15 -0.90 -7.68
C GLY A 92 -6.26 -0.76 -8.92
N THR A 93 -6.69 0.05 -9.87
CA THR A 93 -5.95 0.48 -11.07
C THR A 93 -4.56 1.05 -10.76
N GLY A 94 -4.31 1.52 -9.52
CA GLY A 94 -3.02 2.02 -9.06
C GLY A 94 -1.91 0.96 -8.90
N GLY A 95 -2.27 -0.34 -8.79
CA GLY A 95 -1.30 -1.44 -8.66
C GLY A 95 -0.75 -1.95 -9.99
N LYS A 96 -1.31 -1.53 -11.14
CA LYS A 96 -1.01 -2.12 -12.45
C LYS A 96 0.25 -1.58 -13.14
N THR A 97 0.89 -0.54 -12.62
CA THR A 97 1.96 0.17 -13.35
C THR A 97 3.37 -0.40 -13.13
N LEU A 98 3.57 -1.43 -12.30
CA LEU A 98 4.93 -1.88 -11.92
C LEU A 98 5.30 -3.31 -12.32
N LEU A 99 4.47 -4.00 -13.14
CA LEU A 99 4.78 -5.34 -13.64
C LEU A 99 4.47 -5.45 -15.14
N SER A 100 5.36 -4.91 -15.97
CA SER A 100 5.58 -5.34 -17.35
C SER A 100 7.06 -5.57 -17.59
#